data_AF-A0A530JWM5-F1
#
_entry.id   AF-A0A530JWM5-F1
#
_cell.length_a   1.000
_cell.length_b   1.000
_cell.length_c   1.000
_cell.angle_alpha   90.00
_cell.angle_beta   90.00
_cell.angle_gamma   90.00
#
_symmetry.space_group_name_H-M   'P 1'
#
loop_
_entity.id
_entity.type
_entity.pdbx_description
1 polymer ?
#
loop_
_entity_poly.entity_id
_entity_poly.type
_entity_poly.pdbx_seq_one_letter_code
_entity_poly.pdbx_strand_id
1 'polypeptide(L)'
;EKRHGLFKSGAPEGLAGQLAMSEVAELIPDIALTARTAGADIVAAAKAFFAVSDAFRIPRVEDAARSITPSDYYDQLALSRATDTIGAARRGIAVAALTGHAGTADPV
;
A
#
# COMPACT_ATOMS: atom_id res chain seq x y z
N GLU A 1 10.56 -16.28 -6.62
CA GLU A 1 9.84 -17.54 -6.31
C GLU A 1 8.44 -17.60 -6.95
N LYS A 2 7.59 -16.59 -6.74
CA LYS A 2 6.20 -16.57 -7.25
C LYS A 2 6.03 -16.74 -8.76
N ARG A 3 6.80 -16.00 -9.57
CA ARG A 3 6.83 -16.13 -11.05
C ARG A 3 7.08 -17.58 -11.48
N HIS A 4 8.06 -18.22 -10.85
CA HIS A 4 8.43 -19.60 -11.14
C HIS A 4 7.33 -20.59 -10.77
N GLY A 5 6.67 -20.37 -9.61
CA GLY A 5 5.50 -21.15 -9.20
C GLY A 5 4.35 -21.04 -10.19
N LEU A 6 3.99 -19.83 -10.61
CA LEU A 6 2.93 -19.58 -11.59
C LEU A 6 3.25 -20.19 -12.97
N PHE A 7 4.49 -20.06 -13.42
CA PHE A 7 4.94 -20.68 -14.67
C PHE A 7 4.83 -22.20 -14.62
N LYS A 8 5.27 -22.83 -13.52
CA LYS A 8 5.13 -24.28 -13.32
C LYS A 8 3.67 -24.75 -13.29
N SER A 9 2.75 -23.89 -12.84
CA SER A 9 1.31 -24.16 -12.87
C SER A 9 0.67 -23.94 -14.26
N GLY A 10 1.46 -23.62 -15.29
CA GLY A 10 1.00 -23.51 -16.68
C GLY A 10 0.74 -22.09 -17.19
N ALA A 11 1.01 -21.05 -16.39
CA ALA A 11 0.91 -19.68 -16.88
C ALA A 11 2.06 -19.36 -17.87
N PRO A 12 1.80 -18.69 -19.01
CA PRO A 12 2.85 -18.19 -19.90
C PRO A 12 3.86 -17.32 -19.13
N GLU A 13 5.14 -17.38 -19.50
CA GLU A 13 6.21 -16.74 -18.73
C GLU A 13 6.01 -15.24 -18.50
N GLY A 14 5.55 -14.52 -19.53
CA GLY A 14 5.24 -13.09 -19.44
C GLY A 14 4.10 -12.80 -18.46
N LEU A 15 3.02 -13.59 -18.50
CA LEU A 15 1.88 -13.46 -17.60
C LEU A 15 2.26 -13.80 -16.16
N ALA A 16 3.04 -14.88 -15.97
CA ALA A 16 3.58 -15.27 -14.66
C ALA A 16 4.44 -14.15 -14.05
N GLY A 17 5.18 -13.42 -14.89
CA GLY A 17 5.95 -12.24 -14.47
C GLY A 17 5.06 -11.09 -14.01
N GLN A 18 4.04 -10.74 -14.81
CA GLN A 18 3.09 -9.67 -14.48
C GLN A 18 2.32 -9.97 -13.20
N LEU A 19 1.76 -11.18 -13.07
CA LEU A 19 1.02 -11.61 -11.90
C LEU A 19 1.89 -11.62 -10.64
N ALA A 20 3.16 -12.01 -10.76
CA ALA A 20 4.08 -11.98 -9.63
C ALA A 20 4.33 -10.55 -9.10
N MET A 21 4.19 -9.52 -9.93
CA MET A 21 4.33 -8.12 -9.55
C MET A 21 3.03 -7.47 -9.07
N SER A 22 1.88 -8.11 -9.30
CA SER A 22 0.56 -7.50 -9.05
C SER A 22 0.34 -7.09 -7.59
N GLU A 23 0.87 -7.85 -6.62
CA GLU A 23 0.70 -7.54 -5.20
C GLU A 23 1.46 -6.28 -4.79
N VAL A 24 2.66 -6.09 -5.32
CA VAL A 24 3.44 -4.87 -5.05
C VAL A 24 2.85 -3.70 -5.83
N ALA A 25 2.30 -3.97 -7.02
CA ALA A 25 1.66 -2.96 -7.86
C ALA A 25 0.41 -2.34 -7.20
N GLU A 26 -0.23 -3.04 -6.26
CA GLU A 26 -1.37 -2.51 -5.49
C GLU A 26 -1.02 -1.23 -4.71
N LEU A 27 0.24 -1.07 -4.29
CA LEU A 27 0.70 0.09 -3.53
C LEU A 27 1.02 1.31 -4.41
N ILE A 28 1.22 1.10 -5.71
CA ILE A 28 1.67 2.16 -6.64
C ILE A 28 0.66 3.32 -6.74
N PRO A 29 -0.66 3.09 -6.90
CA PRO A 29 -1.64 4.18 -6.97
C PRO A 29 -1.64 5.05 -5.71
N ASP A 30 -1.47 4.44 -4.55
CA ASP A 30 -1.42 5.13 -3.26
C ASP A 30 -0.19 6.02 -3.14
N ILE A 31 0.99 5.49 -3.48
CA ILE A 31 2.24 6.24 -3.50
C ILE A 31 2.16 7.40 -4.52
N ALA A 32 1.61 7.14 -5.70
CA ALA A 32 1.43 8.16 -6.73
C ALA A 32 0.46 9.26 -6.30
N LEU A 33 -0.61 8.91 -5.57
CA LEU A 33 -1.53 9.89 -5.00
C LEU A 33 -0.82 10.72 -3.93
N THR A 34 -0.09 10.10 -3.00
CA THR A 34 0.72 10.80 -2.00
C THR A 34 1.72 11.77 -2.64
N ALA A 35 2.44 11.36 -3.67
CA ALA A 35 3.38 12.21 -4.41
C ALA A 35 2.68 13.44 -5.01
N ARG A 36 1.57 13.22 -5.72
CA ARG A 36 0.79 14.31 -6.32
C ARG A 36 0.24 15.28 -5.27
N THR A 37 -0.29 14.77 -4.17
CA THR A 37 -0.88 15.59 -3.10
C THR A 37 0.18 16.39 -2.34
N ALA A 38 1.37 15.83 -2.13
CA ALA A 38 2.48 16.50 -1.45
C ALA A 38 3.34 17.39 -2.38
N GLY A 39 3.18 17.28 -3.70
CA GLY A 39 4.08 17.93 -4.67
C GLY A 39 5.51 17.39 -4.62
N ALA A 40 5.69 16.12 -4.22
CA ALA A 40 6.99 15.48 -4.01
C ALA A 40 7.38 14.53 -5.15
N ASP A 41 8.67 14.21 -5.24
CA ASP A 41 9.17 13.15 -6.12
C ASP A 41 8.59 11.78 -5.73
N ILE A 42 8.36 10.91 -6.71
CA ILE A 42 7.75 9.60 -6.50
C ILE A 42 8.58 8.68 -5.58
N VAL A 43 9.92 8.80 -5.62
CA VAL A 43 10.81 8.02 -4.77
C VAL A 43 10.75 8.53 -3.33
N ALA A 44 10.70 9.85 -3.12
CA ALA A 44 10.51 10.44 -1.80
C ALA A 44 9.14 10.05 -1.20
N ALA A 45 8.08 10.09 -2.01
CA ALA A 45 6.76 9.65 -1.61
C ALA A 45 6.72 8.16 -1.24
N ALA A 46 7.40 7.30 -2.01
CA ALA A 46 7.50 5.87 -1.71
C ALA A 46 8.21 5.64 -0.38
N LYS A 47 9.35 6.30 -0.13
CA LYS A 47 10.07 6.21 1.14
C LYS A 47 9.19 6.63 2.32
N ALA A 48 8.52 7.78 2.21
CA ALA A 48 7.65 8.25 3.27
C ALA A 48 6.46 7.31 3.52
N PHE A 49 5.84 6.81 2.45
CA PHE A 49 4.73 5.87 2.55
C PHE A 49 5.13 4.55 3.23
N PHE A 50 6.31 4.01 2.89
CA PHE A 50 6.84 2.81 3.55
C PHE A 50 7.29 3.08 4.99
N ALA A 51 7.90 4.23 5.28
CA ALA A 51 8.28 4.62 6.64
C ALA A 51 7.06 4.72 7.56
N VAL A 52 5.98 5.36 7.09
CA VAL A 52 4.70 5.41 7.82
C VAL A 52 4.11 4.00 7.98
N SER A 53 4.15 3.19 6.93
CA SER A 53 3.64 1.81 6.99
C SER A 53 4.37 0.97 8.04
N ASP A 54 5.68 1.12 8.16
CA ASP A 54 6.51 0.41 9.14
C ASP A 54 6.28 0.94 10.55
N ALA A 55 6.33 2.26 10.74
CA ALA A 55 6.15 2.91 12.05
C ALA A 55 4.80 2.54 12.70
N PHE A 56 3.73 2.46 11.91
CA PHE A 56 2.40 2.08 12.39
C PHE A 56 2.07 0.60 12.18
N ARG A 57 3.02 -0.20 11.64
CA ARG A 57 2.86 -1.63 11.34
C ARG A 57 1.61 -1.94 10.51
N ILE A 58 1.30 -1.08 9.55
CA ILE A 58 0.11 -1.16 8.69
C ILE A 58 -0.07 -2.54 8.03
N PRO A 59 0.98 -3.22 7.52
CA PRO A 59 0.82 -4.55 6.94
C PRO A 59 0.21 -5.57 7.91
N ARG A 60 0.54 -5.48 9.21
CA ARG A 60 -0.06 -6.37 10.23
C ARG A 60 -1.55 -6.09 10.44
N VAL A 61 -1.95 -4.83 10.33
CA VAL A 61 -3.36 -4.43 10.44
C VAL A 61 -4.14 -4.92 9.22
N GLU A 62 -3.58 -4.78 8.02
CA GLU A 62 -4.15 -5.28 6.77
C GLU A 62 -4.29 -6.82 6.79
N ASP A 63 -3.27 -7.54 7.26
CA ASP A 63 -3.32 -8.99 7.43
C ASP A 63 -4.40 -9.42 8.42
N ALA A 64 -4.49 -8.73 9.56
CA ALA A 64 -5.53 -8.98 10.56
C ALA A 64 -6.94 -8.71 9.99
N ALA A 65 -7.12 -7.60 9.27
CA ALA A 65 -8.38 -7.26 8.62
C ALA A 65 -8.80 -8.34 7.60
N ARG A 66 -7.86 -8.87 6.82
CA ARG A 66 -8.09 -9.94 5.84
C ARG A 66 -8.49 -11.27 6.46
N SER A 67 -8.13 -11.51 7.73
CA SER A 67 -8.51 -12.72 8.47
C SER A 67 -9.94 -12.67 9.03
N ILE A 68 -10.58 -11.50 9.06
CA ILE A 68 -11.94 -11.33 9.60
C ILE A 68 -12.94 -11.92 8.61
N THR A 69 -13.84 -12.75 9.12
CA THR A 69 -15.01 -13.25 8.37
C THR A 69 -16.25 -12.49 8.85
N PRO A 70 -16.79 -11.54 8.06
CA PRO A 70 -17.98 -10.78 8.45
C PRO A 70 -19.22 -11.69 8.56
N SER A 71 -20.04 -11.47 9.59
CA SER A 71 -21.28 -12.24 9.80
C SER A 71 -22.41 -11.82 8.87
N ASP A 72 -22.43 -10.54 8.46
CA ASP A 72 -23.45 -9.99 7.59
C ASP A 72 -22.92 -8.90 6.64
N TYR A 73 -23.84 -8.34 5.85
CA TYR A 73 -23.54 -7.27 4.90
C TYR A 73 -23.01 -5.99 5.56
N TYR A 74 -23.56 -5.59 6.70
CA TYR A 74 -23.16 -4.36 7.38
C TYR A 74 -21.80 -4.50 8.04
N ASP A 75 -21.46 -5.68 8.56
CA ASP A 75 -20.12 -5.99 9.04
C ASP A 75 -19.09 -5.94 7.91
N GLN A 76 -19.42 -6.49 6.74
CA GLN A 76 -18.53 -6.42 5.57
C GLN A 76 -18.33 -4.96 5.12
N LEU A 77 -19.40 -4.17 5.09
CA LEU A 77 -19.33 -2.75 4.77
C LEU A 77 -18.50 -1.97 5.80
N ALA A 78 -18.65 -2.28 7.09
CA ALA A 78 -17.88 -1.67 8.16
C ALA A 78 -16.39 -2.00 8.03
N LEU A 79 -16.05 -3.27 7.77
CA LEU A 79 -14.67 -3.71 7.55
C LEU A 79 -14.03 -3.03 6.34
N SER A 80 -14.75 -2.94 5.21
CA SER A 80 -14.30 -2.21 4.03
C SER A 80 -14.00 -0.74 4.36
N ARG A 81 -14.95 -0.04 4.99
CA ARG A 81 -14.77 1.37 5.38
C ARG A 81 -13.62 1.59 6.35
N ALA A 82 -13.45 0.69 7.32
CA ALA A 82 -12.35 0.75 8.26
C ALA A 82 -11.00 0.62 7.53
N THR A 83 -10.90 -0.31 6.59
CA THR A 83 -9.69 -0.53 5.78
C THR A 83 -9.40 0.67 4.88
N ASP A 84 -10.42 1.23 4.21
CA ASP A 84 -10.29 2.45 3.41
C ASP A 84 -9.82 3.64 4.25
N THR A 85 -10.35 3.77 5.46
CA THR A 85 -9.98 4.84 6.41
C THR A 85 -8.52 4.72 6.82
N ILE A 86 -8.03 3.50 7.09
CA ILE A 86 -6.62 3.24 7.39
C ILE A 86 -5.73 3.62 6.20
N GLY A 87 -6.09 3.23 4.98
CA GLY A 87 -5.36 3.59 3.77
C GLY A 87 -5.30 5.11 3.56
N ALA A 88 -6.41 5.81 3.75
CA ALA A 88 -6.47 7.27 3.68
C ALA A 88 -5.60 7.94 4.76
N ALA A 89 -5.66 7.46 5.99
CA ALA A 89 -4.83 7.96 7.09
C ALA A 89 -3.34 7.77 6.82
N ARG A 90 -2.93 6.58 6.35
CA ARG A 90 -1.55 6.29 5.93
C ARG A 90 -1.05 7.31 4.91
N ARG A 91 -1.82 7.57 3.85
CA ARG A 91 -1.47 8.59 2.83
C ARG A 91 -1.40 9.99 3.43
N GLY A 92 -2.37 10.36 4.27
CA GLY A 92 -2.42 11.67 4.92
C GLY A 92 -1.20 11.94 5.82
N ILE A 93 -0.78 10.96 6.60
CA ILE A 93 0.42 11.06 7.45
C ILE A 93 1.68 11.19 6.58
N ALA A 94 1.80 10.40 5.51
CA ALA A 94 2.94 10.50 4.59
C ALA A 94 3.00 11.88 3.91
N VAL A 95 1.86 12.41 3.46
CA VAL A 95 1.78 13.77 2.92
C VAL A 95 2.21 14.80 3.97
N ALA A 96 1.71 14.70 5.21
CA ALA A 96 2.06 15.63 6.28
C ALA A 96 3.56 15.59 6.62
N ALA A 97 4.20 14.42 6.61
CA ALA A 97 5.63 14.29 6.83
C ALA A 97 6.44 14.96 5.71
N LEU A 98 6.06 14.72 4.45
CA LEU A 98 6.71 15.29 3.26
C LEU A 98 6.59 16.81 3.20
N THR A 99 5.43 17.36 3.53
CA THR A 99 5.20 18.81 3.48
C THR A 99 5.74 19.53 4.71
N GLY A 100 5.72 18.89 5.88
CA GLY A 100 6.26 19.44 7.13
C GLY A 100 7.78 19.54 7.17
N HIS A 101 8.50 18.70 6.40
CA HIS A 101 9.96 18.67 6.33
C HIS A 101 10.50 18.92 4.91
N ALA A 102 9.75 19.67 4.10
CA ALA A 102 10.11 19.94 2.71
C ALA A 102 11.52 20.55 2.59
N GLY A 103 12.39 19.92 1.79
CA GLY A 103 13.78 20.37 1.56
C GLY A 103 14.85 19.71 2.45
N THR A 104 14.46 18.84 3.37
CA THR A 104 15.41 17.97 4.09
C THR A 104 15.82 16.77 3.24
N ALA A 105 17.05 16.28 3.42
CA ALA A 105 17.55 15.10 2.71
C ALA A 105 16.80 13.81 3.14
N ASP A 106 16.23 13.82 4.35
CA ASP A 106 15.39 12.76 4.89
C ASP A 106 14.16 13.36 5.61
N PRO A 107 13.02 13.50 4.90
CA PRO A 107 11.82 14.12 5.45
C PRO A 107 10.98 13.17 6.33
N VAL A 108 11.48 11.96 6.60
CA VAL A 108 10.84 10.92 7.42
C VAL A 108 11.81 10.27 8.40
#